data_AF-A0A0C3B9X7-F1
#
_entry.id   AF-A0A0C3B9X7-F1
#
_cell.length_a   1.000
_cell.length_b   1.000
_cell.length_c   1.000
_cell.angle_alpha   90.00
_cell.angle_beta   90.00
_cell.angle_gamma   90.00
#
_symmetry.space_group_name_H-M   'P 1'
#
loop_
_entity.id
_entity.type
_entity.pdbx_description
1 polymer ?
#
loop_
_entity_poly.entity_id
_entity_poly.type
_entity_poly.pdbx_seq_one_letter_code
_entity_poly.pdbx_strand_id
1 'polypeptide(L)'
;LLKDGDLDVRAAAAAAISELVKHNIGRSSIASELLEASEVFRHNDPTLRTRTVVPFTYLIDYPDTRDMLLGSPLQSNLIGLLMDDLIEDPQETAALFSQLIILGYNHIAALPVIFHAYTNLHDSNQILQARGASILLAMATHASLRNMIYQVLVVHATFRLFSPETSSEEINAVIDNMARFGILKLTE
;
A
#
# COMPACT_ATOMS: atom_id res chain seq x y z
N LEU A 1 -12.95 -0.25 -21.09
CA LEU A 1 -13.85 -0.02 -19.94
C LEU A 1 -13.13 0.56 -18.73
N LEU A 2 -12.07 -0.07 -18.20
CA LEU A 2 -11.31 0.51 -17.07
C LEU A 2 -10.61 1.85 -17.37
N LYS A 3 -10.44 2.19 -18.66
CA LYS A 3 -9.89 3.46 -19.15
C LYS A 3 -10.96 4.42 -19.72
N ASP A 4 -12.24 4.11 -19.56
CA ASP A 4 -13.36 4.85 -20.19
C ASP A 4 -13.52 6.30 -19.66
N GLY A 5 -14.00 7.31 -20.39
CA GLY A 5 -14.13 8.66 -19.83
C GLY A 5 -15.07 8.78 -18.62
N ASP A 6 -16.01 7.84 -18.47
CA ASP A 6 -17.09 7.88 -17.49
C ASP A 6 -16.77 7.08 -16.20
N LEU A 7 -17.03 7.68 -15.04
CA LEU A 7 -16.75 7.11 -13.71
C LEU A 7 -17.61 5.89 -13.39
N ASP A 8 -18.89 5.93 -13.75
CA ASP A 8 -19.84 4.86 -13.48
C ASP A 8 -19.55 3.66 -14.37
N VAL A 9 -19.16 3.90 -15.62
CA VAL A 9 -18.73 2.83 -16.55
C VAL A 9 -17.47 2.13 -16.05
N ARG A 10 -16.47 2.88 -15.56
CA ARG A 10 -15.26 2.29 -14.96
C ARG A 10 -15.57 1.48 -13.70
N ALA A 11 -16.41 2.03 -12.82
CA ALA A 11 -16.77 1.38 -11.56
C ALA A 11 -17.55 0.08 -11.80
N ALA A 12 -18.52 0.10 -12.72
CA ALA A 12 -19.26 -1.09 -13.14
C ALA A 12 -18.32 -2.14 -13.75
N ALA A 13 -17.34 -1.71 -14.54
CA ALA A 13 -16.34 -2.62 -15.09
C ALA A 13 -15.44 -3.24 -14.02
N ALA A 14 -14.96 -2.47 -13.04
CA ALA A 14 -14.18 -3.00 -11.92
C ALA A 14 -14.98 -4.04 -11.12
N ALA A 15 -16.24 -3.73 -10.80
CA ALA A 15 -17.13 -4.65 -10.10
C ALA A 15 -17.40 -5.94 -10.89
N ALA A 16 -17.68 -5.82 -12.20
CA ALA A 16 -17.87 -6.98 -13.07
C ALA A 16 -16.62 -7.85 -13.15
N ILE A 17 -15.43 -7.24 -13.22
CA ILE A 17 -14.16 -7.96 -13.21
C ILE A 17 -13.97 -8.69 -11.87
N SER A 18 -14.24 -8.05 -10.73
CA SER A 18 -14.16 -8.70 -9.42
C SER A 18 -15.06 -9.95 -9.32
N GLU A 19 -16.27 -9.89 -9.86
CA GLU A 19 -17.16 -11.07 -9.91
C GLU A 19 -16.63 -12.15 -10.86
N LEU A 20 -16.09 -11.78 -12.02
CA LEU A 20 -15.49 -12.74 -12.95
C LEU A 20 -14.29 -13.48 -12.34
N VAL A 21 -13.44 -12.76 -11.59
CA VAL A 21 -12.29 -13.36 -10.89
C VAL A 21 -12.72 -14.46 -9.92
N LYS A 22 -13.86 -14.28 -9.23
CA LYS A 22 -14.38 -15.26 -8.25
C LYS A 22 -14.84 -16.57 -8.87
N HIS A 23 -15.33 -16.58 -10.12
CA HIS A 23 -16.06 -17.73 -10.71
C HIS A 23 -15.25 -18.65 -11.65
N ASN A 24 -14.04 -18.23 -12.08
CA ASN A 24 -13.05 -18.93 -12.91
C ASN A 24 -13.48 -19.62 -14.23
N ILE A 25 -13.21 -18.93 -15.34
CA ILE A 25 -12.26 -19.32 -16.42
C ILE A 25 -11.54 -18.01 -16.81
N GLY A 26 -10.20 -17.98 -16.83
CA GLY A 26 -9.42 -16.84 -17.39
C GLY A 26 -8.84 -15.82 -16.38
N ARG A 27 -8.64 -16.18 -15.09
CA ARG A 27 -8.07 -15.27 -14.08
C ARG A 27 -6.71 -14.71 -14.44
N SER A 28 -5.83 -15.50 -15.07
CA SER A 28 -4.50 -15.06 -15.50
C SER A 28 -4.56 -14.00 -16.59
N SER A 29 -5.47 -14.15 -17.56
CA SER A 29 -5.75 -13.11 -18.57
C SER A 29 -6.22 -11.84 -17.87
N ILE A 30 -7.27 -11.95 -17.04
CA ILE A 30 -7.84 -10.83 -16.28
C ILE A 30 -6.76 -10.11 -15.47
N ALA A 31 -5.89 -10.84 -14.78
CA ALA A 31 -4.78 -10.29 -14.02
C ALA A 31 -3.80 -9.52 -14.92
N SER A 32 -3.44 -10.07 -16.09
CA SER A 32 -2.58 -9.38 -17.07
C SER A 32 -3.21 -8.07 -17.53
N GLU A 33 -4.48 -8.08 -17.92
CA GLU A 33 -5.17 -6.87 -18.40
C GLU A 33 -5.34 -5.82 -17.29
N LEU A 34 -5.60 -6.25 -16.05
CA LEU A 34 -5.65 -5.37 -14.89
C LEU A 34 -4.27 -4.76 -14.59
N LEU A 35 -3.20 -5.54 -14.70
CA LEU A 35 -1.84 -5.03 -14.50
C LEU A 35 -1.46 -3.97 -15.54
N GLU A 36 -1.85 -4.15 -16.80
CA GLU A 36 -1.71 -3.10 -17.83
C GLU A 36 -2.58 -1.86 -17.53
N ALA A 37 -3.70 -2.06 -16.84
CA ALA A 37 -4.55 -0.97 -16.37
C ALA A 37 -4.07 -0.36 -15.04
N SER A 38 -3.13 -0.98 -14.33
CA SER A 38 -2.66 -0.50 -13.02
C SER A 38 -1.92 0.85 -13.09
N GLU A 39 -1.48 1.27 -14.29
CA GLU A 39 -1.02 2.64 -14.51
C GLU A 39 -2.09 3.71 -14.21
N VAL A 40 -3.37 3.33 -14.27
CA VAL A 40 -4.52 4.18 -13.89
C VAL A 40 -4.49 4.54 -12.41
N PHE A 41 -3.73 3.83 -11.56
CA PHE A 41 -3.49 4.27 -10.18
C PHE A 41 -2.81 5.65 -10.08
N ARG A 42 -2.22 6.15 -11.18
CA ARG A 42 -1.64 7.50 -11.27
C ARG A 42 -2.60 8.54 -11.88
N HIS A 43 -3.84 8.18 -12.16
CA HIS A 43 -4.82 9.05 -12.83
C HIS A 43 -5.43 10.05 -11.84
N ASN A 44 -5.63 11.32 -12.21
CA ASN A 44 -6.02 12.40 -11.30
C ASN A 44 -7.30 12.20 -10.44
N ASP A 45 -8.13 11.19 -10.69
CA ASP A 45 -9.36 10.94 -9.93
C ASP A 45 -9.13 9.94 -8.78
N PRO A 46 -9.32 10.33 -7.51
CA PRO A 46 -9.04 9.46 -6.37
C PRO A 46 -10.02 8.29 -6.18
N THR A 47 -11.31 8.50 -6.46
CA THR A 47 -12.35 7.45 -6.36
C THR A 47 -12.06 6.30 -7.31
N LEU A 48 -11.58 6.62 -8.51
CA LEU A 48 -11.20 5.62 -9.51
C LEU A 48 -10.01 4.76 -9.08
N ARG A 49 -9.03 5.36 -8.39
CA ARG A 49 -7.84 4.63 -7.93
C ARG A 49 -8.20 3.58 -6.90
N THR A 50 -9.05 3.92 -5.93
CA THR A 50 -9.51 2.98 -4.91
C THR A 50 -10.31 1.82 -5.52
N ARG A 51 -11.27 2.09 -6.40
CA ARG A 51 -12.13 1.03 -6.97
C ARG A 51 -11.36 0.05 -7.87
N THR A 52 -10.25 0.50 -8.47
CA THR A 52 -9.40 -0.36 -9.30
C THR A 52 -8.49 -1.28 -8.49
N VAL A 53 -8.34 -1.07 -7.18
CA VAL A 53 -7.61 -1.95 -6.25
C VAL A 53 -8.40 -3.23 -5.96
N VAL A 54 -9.72 -3.14 -5.85
CA VAL A 54 -10.61 -4.23 -5.40
C VAL A 54 -10.44 -5.53 -6.20
N PRO A 55 -10.34 -5.54 -7.54
CA PRO A 55 -10.08 -6.78 -8.26
C PRO A 55 -8.79 -7.51 -7.84
N PHE A 56 -7.74 -6.76 -7.47
CA PHE A 56 -6.46 -7.34 -7.07
C PHE A 56 -6.51 -8.02 -5.70
N THR A 57 -7.40 -7.58 -4.79
CA THR A 57 -7.57 -8.24 -3.47
C THR A 57 -8.12 -9.65 -3.61
N TYR A 58 -8.91 -9.92 -4.65
CA TYR A 58 -9.36 -11.28 -4.95
C TYR A 58 -8.28 -12.09 -5.68
N LEU A 59 -7.53 -11.46 -6.60
CA LEU A 59 -6.51 -12.15 -7.41
C LEU A 59 -5.33 -12.66 -6.60
N ILE A 60 -4.93 -11.97 -5.53
CA ILE A 60 -3.74 -12.35 -4.75
C ILE A 60 -3.91 -13.67 -3.98
N ASP A 61 -5.16 -14.05 -3.70
CA ASP A 61 -5.51 -15.31 -3.02
C ASP A 61 -5.28 -16.54 -3.91
N TYR A 62 -5.26 -16.36 -5.23
CA TYR A 62 -5.10 -17.46 -6.18
C TYR A 62 -3.63 -17.64 -6.60
N PRO A 63 -3.05 -18.85 -6.45
CA PRO A 63 -1.64 -19.11 -6.78
C PRO A 63 -1.27 -18.79 -8.24
N ASP A 64 -2.16 -19.05 -9.19
CA ASP A 64 -1.93 -18.84 -10.63
C ASP A 64 -1.75 -17.36 -11.01
N THR A 65 -2.30 -16.45 -10.21
CA THR A 65 -2.17 -15.01 -10.42
C THR A 65 -1.19 -14.35 -9.46
N ARG A 66 -0.93 -14.96 -8.30
CA ARG A 66 -0.02 -14.43 -7.28
C ARG A 66 1.37 -14.12 -7.82
N ASP A 67 2.01 -15.08 -8.51
CA ASP A 67 3.35 -14.88 -9.04
C ASP A 67 3.39 -13.75 -10.08
N MET A 68 2.33 -13.62 -10.88
CA MET A 68 2.19 -12.51 -11.83
C MET A 68 2.13 -11.18 -11.09
N LEU A 69 1.33 -11.09 -10.02
CA LEU A 69 1.21 -9.86 -9.22
C LEU A 69 2.53 -9.50 -8.54
N LEU A 70 3.23 -10.48 -7.96
CA LEU A 70 4.52 -10.27 -7.28
C LEU A 70 5.63 -9.84 -8.25
N GLY A 71 5.61 -10.33 -9.51
CA GLY A 71 6.56 -9.92 -10.55
C GLY A 71 6.20 -8.63 -11.29
N SER A 72 5.09 -7.98 -10.94
CA SER A 72 4.55 -6.82 -11.64
C SER A 72 4.90 -5.49 -10.97
N PRO A 73 4.70 -4.33 -11.65
CA PRO A 73 4.84 -3.01 -11.03
C PRO A 73 3.73 -2.66 -10.02
N LEU A 74 2.79 -3.57 -9.74
CA LEU A 74 1.65 -3.32 -8.84
C LEU A 74 2.09 -2.78 -7.48
N GLN A 75 3.11 -3.38 -6.88
CA GLN A 75 3.63 -2.94 -5.58
C GLN A 75 4.04 -1.45 -5.61
N SER A 76 4.81 -1.04 -6.61
CA SER A 76 5.26 0.36 -6.76
C SER A 76 4.08 1.31 -7.01
N ASN A 77 3.09 0.89 -7.79
CA ASN A 77 1.90 1.70 -8.02
C ASN A 77 1.06 1.87 -6.73
N LEU A 78 0.95 0.83 -5.91
CA LEU A 78 0.27 0.90 -4.61
C LEU A 78 1.01 1.80 -3.61
N ILE A 79 2.35 1.83 -3.62
CA ILE A 79 3.13 2.79 -2.84
C ILE A 79 2.75 4.22 -3.23
N GLY A 80 2.76 4.52 -4.54
CA GLY A 80 2.36 5.83 -5.04
C GLY A 80 0.93 6.22 -4.65
N LEU A 81 0.01 5.25 -4.67
CA LEU A 81 -1.38 5.46 -4.27
C LEU A 81 -1.52 5.71 -2.76
N LEU A 82 -0.81 4.96 -1.92
CA LEU A 82 -0.83 5.13 -0.46
C LEU A 82 -0.11 6.39 0.03
N MET A 83 0.75 6.97 -0.81
CA MET A 83 1.41 8.25 -0.58
C MET A 83 0.62 9.44 -1.15
N ASP A 84 -0.52 9.21 -1.80
CA ASP A 84 -1.37 10.28 -2.31
C ASP A 84 -2.33 10.79 -1.23
N ASP A 85 -2.25 12.09 -0.95
CA ASP A 85 -3.11 12.77 0.01
C ASP A 85 -4.58 12.89 -0.44
N LEU A 86 -4.95 12.37 -1.60
CA LEU A 86 -6.34 12.36 -2.07
C LEU A 86 -7.02 10.99 -1.99
N ILE A 87 -6.32 9.92 -1.60
CA ILE A 87 -6.93 8.58 -1.53
C ILE A 87 -8.14 8.55 -0.58
N GLU A 88 -9.27 7.99 -1.07
CA GLU A 88 -10.54 7.96 -0.34
C GLU A 88 -10.63 6.76 0.61
N ASP A 89 -10.24 5.56 0.15
CA ASP A 89 -10.17 4.36 0.99
C ASP A 89 -8.74 3.80 1.06
N PRO A 90 -7.94 4.30 2.01
CA PRO A 90 -6.58 3.81 2.23
C PRO A 90 -6.54 2.43 2.87
N GLN A 91 -7.61 1.97 3.52
CA GLN A 91 -7.59 0.76 4.33
C GLN A 91 -7.48 -0.49 3.43
N GLU A 92 -8.34 -0.60 2.41
CA GLU A 92 -8.30 -1.72 1.47
C GLU A 92 -6.99 -1.74 0.67
N THR A 93 -6.54 -0.55 0.24
CA THR A 93 -5.28 -0.38 -0.49
C THR A 93 -4.08 -0.82 0.36
N ALA A 94 -4.05 -0.41 1.63
CA ALA A 94 -2.99 -0.79 2.56
C ALA A 94 -3.04 -2.29 2.89
N ALA A 95 -4.22 -2.89 2.96
CA ALA A 95 -4.37 -4.33 3.16
C ALA A 95 -3.80 -5.14 1.98
N LEU A 96 -4.14 -4.78 0.73
CA LEU A 96 -3.56 -5.42 -0.46
C LEU A 96 -2.04 -5.25 -0.49
N PHE A 97 -1.57 -4.03 -0.29
CA PHE A 97 -0.14 -3.72 -0.25
C PHE A 97 0.58 -4.57 0.81
N SER A 98 0.01 -4.68 2.00
CA SER A 98 0.56 -5.49 3.09
C SER A 98 0.68 -6.96 2.69
N GLN A 99 -0.36 -7.54 2.08
CA GLN A 99 -0.32 -8.91 1.61
C GLN A 99 0.78 -9.14 0.56
N LEU A 100 0.95 -8.21 -0.39
CA LEU A 100 2.05 -8.28 -1.37
C LEU A 100 3.43 -8.25 -0.70
N ILE A 101 3.61 -7.38 0.31
CA ILE A 101 4.88 -7.29 1.04
C ILE A 101 5.18 -8.59 1.79
N ILE A 102 4.17 -9.17 2.44
CA ILE A 102 4.31 -10.44 3.17
C ILE A 102 4.63 -11.59 2.23
N LEU A 103 3.90 -11.71 1.11
CA LEU A 103 4.09 -12.79 0.15
C LEU A 103 5.40 -12.65 -0.65
N GLY A 104 5.79 -11.41 -0.98
CA GLY A 104 7.00 -11.11 -1.73
C GLY A 104 8.26 -10.95 -0.89
N TYR A 105 8.16 -11.06 0.45
CA TYR A 105 9.26 -10.86 1.40
C TYR A 105 10.02 -9.53 1.20
N ASN A 106 9.33 -8.48 0.74
CA ASN A 106 9.92 -7.18 0.42
C ASN A 106 9.61 -6.14 1.50
N HIS A 107 9.93 -6.46 2.75
CA HIS A 107 9.57 -5.66 3.91
C HIS A 107 10.12 -4.23 3.86
N ILE A 108 11.30 -4.01 3.28
CA ILE A 108 11.90 -2.67 3.15
C ILE A 108 10.98 -1.70 2.38
N ALA A 109 10.26 -2.19 1.38
CA ALA A 109 9.39 -1.34 0.59
C ALA A 109 8.14 -0.83 1.35
N ALA A 110 7.87 -1.35 2.55
CA ALA A 110 6.84 -0.83 3.44
C ALA A 110 7.27 0.49 4.14
N LEU A 111 8.58 0.76 4.25
CA LEU A 111 9.08 1.91 5.01
C LEU A 111 8.57 3.26 4.49
N PRO A 112 8.60 3.58 3.18
CA PRO A 112 8.07 4.85 2.68
C PRO A 112 6.60 5.07 3.04
N VAL A 113 5.79 4.00 2.97
CA VAL A 113 4.37 4.04 3.32
C VAL A 113 4.20 4.27 4.83
N ILE A 114 4.97 3.59 5.67
CA ILE A 114 4.94 3.78 7.14
C ILE A 114 5.38 5.20 7.51
N PHE A 115 6.43 5.73 6.89
CA PHE A 115 6.89 7.10 7.14
C PHE A 115 5.83 8.13 6.77
N HIS A 116 5.22 7.99 5.59
CA HIS A 116 4.15 8.88 5.15
C HIS A 116 2.94 8.80 6.08
N ALA A 117 2.50 7.59 6.44
CA ALA A 117 1.38 7.41 7.36
C ALA A 117 1.68 7.92 8.77
N TYR A 118 2.92 7.80 9.24
CA TYR A 118 3.38 8.37 10.51
C TYR A 118 3.36 9.90 10.51
N THR A 119 3.80 10.53 9.42
CA THR A 119 3.69 11.98 9.24
C THR A 119 2.23 12.41 9.28
N ASN A 120 1.37 11.72 8.51
CA ASN A 120 -0.06 12.00 8.46
C ASN A 120 -0.73 11.86 9.84
N LEU A 121 -0.34 10.88 10.65
CA LEU A 121 -0.84 10.69 12.03
C LEU A 121 -0.62 11.92 12.93
N HIS A 122 0.43 12.68 12.67
CA HIS A 122 0.78 13.91 13.40
C HIS A 122 0.29 15.18 12.70
N ASP A 123 -0.42 15.06 11.58
CA ASP A 123 -0.97 16.20 10.87
C ASP A 123 -2.15 16.81 11.63
N SER A 124 -2.27 18.14 11.55
CA SER A 124 -3.38 18.89 12.13
C SER A 124 -4.71 18.66 11.41
N ASN A 125 -4.66 18.27 10.13
CA ASN A 125 -5.82 17.93 9.33
C ASN A 125 -6.34 16.55 9.73
N GLN A 126 -7.55 16.53 10.31
CA GLN A 126 -8.21 15.30 10.76
C GLN A 126 -8.37 14.24 9.65
N ILE A 127 -8.51 14.66 8.39
CA ILE A 127 -8.61 13.74 7.25
C ILE A 127 -7.27 13.03 7.03
N LEU A 128 -6.16 13.78 7.02
CA LEU A 128 -4.82 13.21 6.88
C LEU A 128 -4.49 12.33 8.09
N GLN A 129 -4.79 12.79 9.30
CA GLN A 129 -4.61 12.01 10.52
C GLN A 129 -5.38 10.69 10.49
N ALA A 130 -6.67 10.70 10.15
CA ALA A 130 -7.48 9.50 10.03
C ALA A 130 -6.91 8.56 8.97
N ARG A 131 -6.45 9.08 7.83
CA ARG A 131 -5.79 8.28 6.79
C ARG A 131 -4.52 7.61 7.30
N GLY A 132 -3.62 8.36 7.94
CA GLY A 132 -2.39 7.82 8.51
C GLY A 132 -2.67 6.69 9.49
N ALA A 133 -3.66 6.88 10.38
CA ALA A 133 -4.12 5.85 11.29
C ALA A 133 -4.68 4.61 10.57
N SER A 134 -5.52 4.79 9.55
CA SER A 134 -6.10 3.68 8.76
C SER A 134 -5.04 2.86 8.02
N ILE A 135 -4.04 3.51 7.42
CA ILE A 135 -2.92 2.81 6.75
C ILE A 135 -2.14 1.99 7.77
N LEU A 136 -1.70 2.61 8.87
CA LEU A 136 -0.92 1.92 9.90
C LEU A 136 -1.71 0.76 10.53
N LEU A 137 -3.01 0.95 10.78
CA LEU A 137 -3.87 -0.09 11.33
C LEU A 137 -4.01 -1.28 10.39
N ALA A 138 -4.27 -1.02 9.09
CA ALA A 138 -4.36 -2.07 8.07
C ALA A 138 -3.05 -2.87 7.97
N MET A 139 -1.91 -2.18 7.94
CA MET A 139 -0.58 -2.82 7.91
C MET A 139 -0.29 -3.62 9.18
N ALA A 140 -0.66 -3.10 10.36
CA ALA A 140 -0.41 -3.74 11.65
C ALA A 140 -1.21 -5.05 11.87
N THR A 141 -2.16 -5.38 10.99
CA THR A 141 -2.82 -6.70 10.99
C THR A 141 -1.82 -7.84 10.74
N HIS A 142 -0.72 -7.57 10.03
CA HIS A 142 0.37 -8.52 9.81
C HIS A 142 1.47 -8.35 10.86
N ALA A 143 1.91 -9.45 11.47
CA ALA A 143 2.84 -9.41 12.60
C ALA A 143 4.19 -8.75 12.27
N SER A 144 4.81 -9.08 11.14
CA SER A 144 6.09 -8.49 10.73
C SER A 144 5.98 -6.99 10.44
N LEU A 145 4.88 -6.55 9.81
CA LEU A 145 4.64 -5.12 9.55
C LEU A 145 4.35 -4.37 10.85
N ARG A 146 3.60 -4.96 11.78
CA ARG A 146 3.40 -4.40 13.12
C ARG A 146 4.72 -4.23 13.87
N ASN A 147 5.62 -5.21 13.81
CA ASN A 147 6.95 -5.13 14.42
C ASN A 147 7.79 -4.01 13.78
N MET A 148 7.71 -3.86 12.46
CA MET A 148 8.36 -2.77 11.74
C MET A 148 7.80 -1.40 12.15
N ILE A 149 6.47 -1.23 12.19
CA ILE A 149 5.82 0.00 12.65
C ILE A 149 6.31 0.33 14.06
N TYR A 150 6.31 -0.64 14.98
CA TYR A 150 6.81 -0.44 16.33
C TYR A 150 8.26 0.05 16.36
N GLN A 151 9.15 -0.56 15.56
CA GLN A 151 10.55 -0.12 15.48
C GLN A 151 10.70 1.30 14.95
N VAL A 152 9.94 1.66 13.90
CA VAL A 152 9.91 3.04 13.38
C VAL A 152 9.48 4.02 14.48
N LEU A 153 8.39 3.72 15.19
CA LEU A 153 7.88 4.57 16.27
C LEU A 153 8.89 4.72 17.42
N VAL A 154 9.56 3.64 17.82
CA VAL A 154 10.56 3.67 18.90
C VAL A 154 11.77 4.51 18.51
N VAL A 155 12.26 4.38 17.27
CA VAL A 155 13.39 5.19 16.79
C VAL A 155 13.00 6.67 16.76
N HIS A 156 11.83 7.00 16.20
CA HIS A 156 11.30 8.37 16.22
C HIS A 156 11.19 8.92 17.63
N ALA A 157 10.58 8.19 18.57
CA ALA A 157 10.45 8.61 19.96
C ALA A 157 11.81 8.84 20.64
N THR A 158 12.79 7.99 20.34
CA THR A 158 14.16 8.10 20.87
C THR A 158 14.83 9.37 20.39
N PHE A 159 14.79 9.66 19.09
CA PHE A 159 15.31 10.92 18.55
C PHE A 159 14.57 12.13 19.14
N ARG A 160 13.25 12.07 19.26
CA ARG A 160 12.47 13.17 19.86
C ARG A 160 12.83 13.43 21.33
N LEU A 161 13.28 12.41 22.05
CA LEU A 161 13.72 12.54 23.45
C LEU A 161 15.17 13.04 23.58
N PHE A 162 16.09 12.53 22.76
CA PHE A 162 17.53 12.74 22.95
C PHE A 162 18.18 13.70 21.95
N SER A 163 17.53 13.97 20.82
CA SER A 163 17.97 14.90 19.76
C SER A 163 16.74 15.54 19.10
N PRO A 164 15.98 16.36 19.85
CA PRO A 164 14.70 16.93 19.40
C PRO A 164 14.83 17.79 18.13
N GLU A 165 16.02 18.34 17.86
CA GLU A 165 16.37 19.11 16.68
C GLU A 165 16.44 18.30 15.38
N THR A 166 16.60 16.96 15.46
CA THR A 166 16.68 16.11 14.27
C THR A 166 15.35 16.11 13.53
N SER A 167 15.37 16.39 12.22
CA SER A 167 14.15 16.44 11.41
C SER A 167 13.54 15.05 11.23
N SER A 168 12.23 14.96 10.93
CA SER A 168 11.61 13.67 10.62
C SER A 168 12.24 13.02 9.39
N GLU A 169 12.67 13.79 8.39
CA GLU A 169 13.36 13.27 7.21
C GLU A 169 14.72 12.66 7.56
N GLU A 170 15.50 13.30 8.44
CA GLU A 170 16.78 12.79 8.92
C GLU A 170 16.60 11.49 9.70
N ILE A 171 15.60 11.42 10.60
CA ILE A 171 15.26 10.19 11.32
C ILE A 171 14.86 9.08 10.34
N ASN A 172 14.02 9.38 9.34
CA ASN A 172 13.61 8.41 8.33
C ASN A 172 14.80 7.87 7.53
N ALA A 173 15.78 8.73 7.19
CA ALA A 173 17.01 8.31 6.52
C ALA A 173 17.87 7.39 7.40
N VAL A 174 17.94 7.64 8.71
CA VAL A 174 18.61 6.74 9.67
C VAL A 174 17.90 5.38 9.69
N ILE A 175 16.57 5.36 9.81
CA ILE A 175 15.78 4.12 9.83
C ILE A 175 15.95 3.32 8.53
N ASP A 176 15.90 3.98 7.36
CA ASP A 176 16.12 3.32 6.06
C ASP A 176 17.52 2.69 5.98
N ASN A 177 18.55 3.38 6.46
CA ASN A 177 19.89 2.80 6.57
C ASN A 177 19.91 1.60 7.54
N MET A 178 19.30 1.72 8.73
CA MET A 178 19.22 0.62 9.69
C MET A 178 18.53 -0.61 9.09
N ALA A 179 17.47 -0.43 8.30
CA ALA A 179 16.79 -1.51 7.58
C ALA A 179 17.71 -2.17 6.54
N ARG A 180 18.39 -1.38 5.71
CA ARG A 180 19.31 -1.89 4.67
C ARG A 180 20.49 -2.67 5.23
N PHE A 181 20.99 -2.27 6.40
CA PHE A 181 22.06 -2.97 7.10
C PHE A 181 21.57 -4.13 7.98
N GLY A 182 20.27 -4.45 7.99
CA GLY A 182 19.70 -5.54 8.78
C GLY A 182 19.70 -5.29 10.29
N ILE A 183 19.85 -4.04 10.71
CA ILE A 183 19.79 -3.62 12.12
C ILE A 183 18.34 -3.67 12.61
N LEU A 184 17.38 -3.28 11.75
CA LEU A 184 15.96 -3.46 12.02
C LEU A 184 15.56 -4.90 11.72
N LYS A 185 14.95 -5.56 12.71
CA LYS A 185 14.40 -6.91 12.55
C LYS A 185 13.04 -6.82 11.88
N LEU A 186 13.03 -6.78 10.56
CA LEU A 186 11.80 -6.54 9.78
C LEU A 186 10.89 -7.78 9.66
N THR A 187 11.41 -8.97 9.97
CA THR A 187 10.76 -10.26 9.65
C THR A 187 10.70 -11.26 10.80
N GLU A 188 11.29 -10.95 11.96
CA GLU A 188 11.28 -11.83 13.15
C GLU A 188 10.16 -11.46 14.13
#